data_AF-A0A366X2R7-F1
#
_entry.id   AF-A0A366X2R7-F1
#
_cell.length_a   1.000
_cell.length_b   1.000
_cell.length_c   1.000
_cell.angle_alpha   90.00
_cell.angle_beta   90.00
_cell.angle_gamma   90.00
#
_symmetry.space_group_name_H-M   'P 1'
#
loop_
_entity.id
_entity.type
_entity.pdbx_description
1 polymer ?
#
loop_
_entity_poly.entity_id
_entity_poly.type
_entity_poly.pdbx_seq_one_letter_code
_entity_poly.pdbx_strand_id
1 'polypeptide(L)' 'MRSMRRGIKEMDLILSAYADRNLTAMEPSDLDNYDALLHENDQDLYQWVTGQAQPPESYSELISDIAQTFQK' A
#
# COMPACT_ATOMS: atom_id res chain seq x y z
N MET A 1 20.18 -13.83 -6.67
CA MET A 1 19.09 -13.98 -7.64
C MET A 1 17.77 -14.03 -6.87
N ARG A 2 17.17 -12.86 -6.58
CA ARG A 2 15.83 -12.75 -5.96
C ARG A 2 14.90 -12.33 -7.09
N SER A 3 14.28 -13.36 -7.67
CA SER A 3 13.36 -13.27 -8.79
C SER A 3 12.17 -12.38 -8.41
N MET A 4 11.64 -11.66 -9.41
CA MET A 4 10.36 -10.96 -9.42
C MET A 4 10.33 -9.53 -8.85
N ARG A 5 10.90 -8.60 -9.63
CA ARG A 5 10.18 -7.35 -9.98
C ARG A 5 8.93 -7.70 -10.81
N ARG A 6 7.94 -8.35 -10.18
CA ARG A 6 6.59 -8.46 -10.75
C ARG A 6 5.70 -7.69 -9.80
N GLY A 7 5.80 -6.37 -9.84
CA GLY A 7 4.70 -5.53 -9.40
C GLY A 7 3.47 -6.03 -10.13
N ILE A 8 2.55 -6.64 -9.39
CA ILE A 8 1.29 -7.10 -9.93
C ILE A 8 0.53 -5.84 -10.34
N LYS A 9 -0.01 -5.85 -11.56
CA LYS A 9 -0.72 -4.71 -12.12
C LYS A 9 -1.86 -4.25 -11.19
N GLU A 10 -2.43 -5.19 -10.45
CA GLU A 10 -3.38 -4.94 -9.38
C GLU A 10 -2.85 -4.00 -8.29
N MET A 11 -1.61 -4.16 -7.82
CA MET A 11 -1.04 -3.26 -6.80
C MET A 11 -0.80 -1.86 -7.34
N ASP A 12 -0.31 -1.75 -8.57
CA ASP A 12 -0.12 -0.45 -9.23
C ASP A 12 -1.46 0.31 -9.35
N LEU A 13 -2.54 -0.39 -9.67
CA LEU A 13 -3.90 0.18 -9.71
C LEU A 13 -4.42 0.58 -8.33
N ILE A 14 -4.23 -0.26 -7.31
CA ILE A 14 -4.66 0.03 -5.94
C ILE A 14 -3.94 1.27 -5.41
N LEU A 15 -2.61 1.29 -5.51
CA LEU A 15 -1.77 2.39 -5.03
C LEU A 15 -2.04 3.66 -5.81
N SER A 16 -2.20 3.60 -7.13
CA SER A 16 -2.53 4.79 -7.94
C SER A 16 -3.91 5.36 -7.60
N ALA A 17 -4.93 4.52 -7.38
CA ALA A 17 -6.27 4.96 -7.01
C ALA A 17 -6.31 5.54 -5.59
N TYR A 18 -5.56 4.95 -4.66
CA TYR A 18 -5.37 5.49 -3.32
C TYR A 18 -4.64 6.83 -3.36
N ALA A 19 -3.57 6.90 -4.14
CA ALA A 19 -2.74 8.07 -4.32
C ALA A 19 -3.54 9.26 -4.83
N ASP A 20 -4.30 9.09 -5.91
CA ASP A 20 -5.13 10.13 -6.51
C ASP A 20 -6.16 10.72 -5.53
N ARG A 21 -6.72 9.87 -4.65
CA ARG A 21 -7.79 10.25 -3.71
C ARG A 21 -7.28 10.82 -2.40
N ASN A 22 -6.22 10.23 -1.84
CA ASN A 22 -5.79 10.49 -0.46
C ASN A 22 -4.47 11.28 -0.37
N LEU A 23 -3.54 11.19 -1.32
CA LEU A 23 -2.26 11.93 -1.23
C LEU A 23 -2.45 13.44 -1.11
N THR A 24 -3.50 13.99 -1.70
CA THR A 24 -3.76 15.44 -1.67
C THR A 24 -4.22 15.92 -0.27
N ALA A 25 -4.72 15.01 0.56
CA ALA A 25 -5.21 15.28 1.91
C ALA A 25 -4.29 14.74 3.02
N MET A 26 -3.26 13.97 2.68
CA MET A 26 -2.31 13.38 3.64
C MET A 26 -1.36 14.42 4.21
N GLU A 27 -1.03 14.28 5.49
CA GLU A 27 0.00 15.08 6.13
C GLU A 27 1.41 14.61 5.73
N PRO A 28 2.44 15.47 5.86
CA PRO A 28 3.81 15.11 5.48
C PRO A 28 4.32 13.83 6.15
N SER A 29 3.96 13.58 7.41
CA SER A 29 4.36 12.37 8.14
C SER A 29 3.72 11.09 7.57
N ASP A 30 2.51 11.18 7.02
CA ASP A 30 1.86 10.05 6.36
C ASP A 30 2.47 9.79 4.98
N LEU A 31 2.90 10.85 4.29
CA LEU A 31 3.64 10.73 3.03
C LEU A 31 4.98 10.01 3.21
N ASP A 32 5.71 10.29 4.29
CA ASP A 32 6.95 9.57 4.62
C ASP A 32 6.69 8.09 4.89
N ASN A 33 5.62 7.76 5.62
CA ASN A 33 5.21 6.37 5.85
C ASN A 33 4.78 5.66 4.55
N TYR A 34 4.08 6.37 3.66
CA TYR A 34 3.67 5.86 2.36
C TYR A 34 4.89 5.62 1.45
N ASP A 35 5.87 6.52 1.45
CA ASP A 35 7.11 6.33 0.68
C ASP A 35 7.90 5.12 1.20
N ALA A 36 8.00 4.95 2.53
CA ALA A 36 8.60 3.75 3.12
C ALA A 36 7.85 2.46 2.73
N LEU A 37 6.52 2.52 2.67
CA LEU A 37 5.68 1.41 2.23
C LEU A 37 5.92 1.04 0.75
N LEU A 38 6.13 2.02 -0.12
CA LEU A 38 6.45 1.77 -1.54
C LEU A 38 7.80 1.06 -1.76
N HIS A 39 8.67 1.04 -0.75
CA HIS A 39 9.93 0.30 -0.79
C HIS A 39 9.76 -1.18 -0.41
N GLU A 40 8.60 -1.58 0.12
CA GLU A 40 8.28 -2.96 0.45
C GLU A 40 7.90 -3.79 -0.79
N ASN A 41 7.73 -5.11 -0.62
CA ASN A 41 7.39 -5.99 -1.73
C ASN A 41 5.90 -5.89 -2.10
N ASP A 42 5.60 -5.64 -3.38
CA ASP A 42 4.23 -5.58 -3.91
C ASP A 42 3.38 -6.81 -3.52
N GLN A 43 3.98 -8.00 -3.47
CA GLN A 43 3.30 -9.23 -3.09
C GLN A 43 2.86 -9.22 -1.62
N ASP A 44 3.71 -8.69 -0.73
CA ASP A 44 3.43 -8.58 0.70
C ASP A 44 2.39 -7.48 0.94
N LEU A 45 2.53 -6.34 0.26
CA LEU A 45 1.54 -5.26 0.28
C LEU A 45 0.15 -5.76 -0.13
N TYR A 46 0.07 -6.53 -1.22
CA TYR A 46 -1.20 -7.11 -1.67
C TYR A 46 -1.78 -8.07 -0.64
N GLN A 47 -0.94 -8.89 0.00
CA GLN A 47 -1.39 -9.78 1.06
C GLN A 47 -1.92 -9.01 2.27
N TRP A 48 -1.31 -7.87 2.61
CA TRP A 48 -1.78 -7.02 3.71
C TRP A 48 -3.10 -6.33 3.37
N VAL A 49 -3.20 -5.72 2.19
CA VAL A 49 -4.43 -5.04 1.72
C VAL A 49 -5.61 -6.01 1.60
N THR A 50 -5.35 -7.24 1.14
CA THR A 50 -6.39 -8.28 1.02
C THR A 50 -6.66 -9.04 2.32
N GLY A 51 -5.92 -8.76 3.40
CA GLY A 51 -6.05 -9.44 4.69
C GLY A 51 -5.53 -10.88 4.71
N GLN A 52 -4.74 -11.30 3.72
CA GLN A 52 -4.07 -12.60 3.68
C GLN A 52 -2.88 -12.68 4.66
N ALA A 53 -2.28 -11.54 4.98
CA ALA A 53 -1.21 -11.42 5.97
C ALA A 53 -1.43 -10.19 6.86
N GLN A 54 -0.85 -10.20 8.06
CA GLN A 54 -0.90 -9.05 8.95
C GLN A 54 0.22 -8.05 8.59
N PRO A 55 -0.11 -6.76 8.36
CA PRO A 55 0.91 -5.75 8.18
C PRO A 55 1.65 -5.48 9.51
N PRO A 56 2.90 -4.98 9.44
CA PRO A 56 3.58 -4.40 10.59
C PRO A 56 2.75 -3.27 11.24
N GLU A 57 2.92 -3.06 12.55
CA GLU A 57 2.18 -2.03 13.30
C GLU A 57 2.33 -0.64 12.67
N SER A 58 3.54 -0.30 12.17
CA SER A 58 3.84 0.96 11.49
C SER A 58 3.05 1.19 10.20
N TYR A 59 2.58 0.13 9.54
CA TYR A 59 1.84 0.22 8.28
C TYR A 59 0.37 -0.19 8.44
N SER A 60 -0.05 -0.61 9.63
CA SER A 60 -1.40 -1.14 9.88
C SER A 60 -2.48 -0.11 9.55
N GLU A 61 -2.31 1.13 10.01
CA GLU A 61 -3.26 2.22 9.75
C GLU A 61 -3.33 2.55 8.25
N LEU A 62 -2.17 2.70 7.60
CA LEU A 62 -2.06 3.02 6.18
C LEU A 62 -2.64 1.91 5.28
N ILE A 63 -2.33 0.64 5.57
CA ILE A 63 -2.89 -0.51 4.84
C ILE A 63 -4.40 -0.59 5.03
N SER A 64 -4.91 -0.31 6.24
CA SER A 64 -6.34 -0.29 6.50
C SER A 64 -7.05 0.78 5.67
N ASP A 65 -6.44 1.96 5.52
CA ASP A 65 -6.98 3.05 4.71
C ASP A 65 -6.94 2.74 3.20
N ILE A 66 -5.84 2.15 2.73
CA ILE A 66 -5.72 1.65 1.34
C ILE A 66 -6.79 0.59 1.06
N ALA A 67 -6.97 -0.39 1.96
CA ALA A 67 -7.96 -1.45 1.83
C ALA A 67 -9.40 -0.91 1.82
N GLN A 68 -9.70 0.09 2.65
CA GLN A 68 -11.01 0.76 2.67
C GLN A 68 -11.28 1.54 1.38
N THR A 69 -10.25 2.19 0.82
CA THR A 69 -10.37 2.93 -0.44
C THR A 69 -10.60 2.01 -1.64
N PHE A 70 -10.01 0.80 -1.63
CA PHE A 70 -10.19 -0.20 -2.68
C PHE A 70 -11.55 -0.92 -2.61
N GLN A 71 -12.09 -1.15 -1.41
CA GLN A 71 -13.39 -1.84 -1.22
C GLN A 71 -14.61 -0.93 -1.47
N LYS A 72 -14.41 0.36 -1.76
CA LYS A 72 -15.46 1.38 -2.00
C LYS A 72 -15.56 1.78 -3.47
#